data_AF-A0A9E7IWE6-F1
#
_entry.id   AF-A0A9E7IWE6-F1
#
_cell.length_a   1.000
_cell.length_b   1.000
_cell.length_c   1.000
_cell.angle_alpha   90.00
_cell.angle_beta   90.00
_cell.angle_gamma   90.00
#
_symmetry.space_group_name_H-M   'P 1'
#
loop_
_entity.id
_entity.type
_entity.pdbx_description
1 polymer ?
#
loop_
_entity_poly.entity_id
_entity_poly.type
_entity_poly.pdbx_seq_one_letter_code
_entity_poly.pdbx_strand_id
1 'polypeptide(L)'
;MGNIKNLKIENFGSIKQANIDISPLTIFIGPNSSGKSFIAHIIQCFNSRFDNYGDMFNEALNSTKYFDKRAEELFSKFSNQISKYIKDNPSLSSDPLKIPVSELKYLIENGILKYFSELFGDKIKKQFDVKNLDELIQFKKITLKLK
;
A
#
# COMPACT_ATOMS: atom_id res chain seq x y z
N MET A 1 -6.71 -13.89 4.81
CA MET A 1 -5.48 -13.45 4.11
C MET A 1 -5.83 -13.02 2.70
N GLY A 2 -5.66 -11.73 2.39
CA GLY A 2 -5.78 -11.24 1.02
C GLY A 2 -4.51 -11.61 0.24
N ASN A 3 -4.61 -12.49 -0.75
CA ASN A 3 -3.49 -12.80 -1.62
C ASN A 3 -3.35 -11.71 -2.70
N ILE A 4 -2.13 -11.24 -2.92
CA ILE A 4 -1.83 -10.40 -4.09
C ILE A 4 -2.17 -11.23 -5.32
N LYS A 5 -3.02 -10.70 -6.20
CA LYS A 5 -3.35 -11.35 -7.47
C LYS A 5 -2.49 -10.80 -8.60
N ASN A 6 -2.32 -9.48 -8.64
CA ASN A 6 -1.60 -8.81 -9.72
C ASN A 6 -0.54 -7.88 -9.11
N LEU A 7 0.69 -7.99 -9.58
CA LEU A 7 1.81 -7.16 -9.16
C LEU A 7 2.42 -6.49 -10.38
N LYS A 8 2.38 -5.15 -10.38
CA LYS A 8 3.04 -4.31 -11.38
C LYS A 8 4.26 -3.64 -10.76
N ILE A 9 5.42 -3.78 -11.38
CA ILE A 9 6.70 -3.22 -10.92
C ILE A 9 7.30 -2.41 -12.07
N GLU A 10 7.78 -1.21 -11.79
CA GLU A 10 8.47 -0.36 -12.77
C GLU A 10 9.69 0.30 -12.13
N ASN A 11 10.81 0.31 -12.86
CA ASN A 11 12.08 0.97 -12.50
C ASN A 11 12.59 0.66 -11.09
N PHE A 12 12.52 -0.61 -10.65
CA PHE A 12 12.86 -1.01 -9.28
C PHE A 12 13.95 -2.09 -9.26
N GLY A 13 15.08 -1.81 -8.61
CA GLY A 13 16.23 -2.71 -8.62
C GLY A 13 16.66 -3.02 -10.04
N SER A 14 16.90 -4.30 -10.37
CA SER A 14 17.18 -4.71 -11.76
C SER A 14 15.95 -4.84 -12.67
N ILE A 15 14.74 -4.54 -12.16
CA ILE A 15 13.48 -4.70 -12.89
C ILE A 15 13.10 -3.38 -13.54
N LYS A 16 13.21 -3.30 -14.86
CA LYS A 16 12.74 -2.14 -15.63
C LYS A 16 11.20 -2.07 -15.66
N GLN A 17 10.56 -3.19 -15.94
CA GLN A 17 9.10 -3.33 -15.92
C GLN A 17 8.74 -4.82 -15.74
N ALA A 18 7.74 -5.10 -14.92
CA ALA A 18 7.13 -6.42 -14.78
C ALA A 18 5.63 -6.27 -14.50
N ASN A 19 4.83 -7.15 -15.11
CA ASN A 19 3.43 -7.34 -14.78
C ASN A 19 3.22 -8.82 -14.51
N ILE A 20 2.86 -9.17 -13.28
CA ILE A 20 2.91 -10.53 -12.77
C ILE A 20 1.55 -10.89 -12.17
N ASP A 21 0.95 -11.94 -12.70
CA ASP A 21 -0.22 -12.57 -12.09
C ASP A 21 0.28 -13.64 -11.11
N ILE A 22 0.00 -13.43 -9.82
CA ILE A 22 0.43 -14.29 -8.72
C ILE A 22 -0.67 -15.30 -8.44
N SER A 23 -0.33 -16.57 -8.64
CA SER A 23 -1.14 -17.73 -8.28
C SER A 23 -0.65 -18.37 -6.97
N PRO A 24 -1.47 -19.22 -6.31
CA PRO A 24 -1.08 -19.90 -5.06
C PRO A 24 0.30 -20.58 -5.12
N LEU A 25 0.67 -21.11 -6.28
CA LEU A 25 2.04 -21.52 -6.60
C LEU A 25 2.52 -20.72 -7.82
N THR A 26 3.55 -19.90 -7.63
CA THR A 26 4.19 -19.12 -8.70
C THR A 26 5.68 -19.41 -8.67
N ILE A 27 6.25 -19.86 -9.79
CA ILE A 27 7.68 -20.19 -9.92
C ILE A 27 8.36 -19.14 -10.79
N PHE A 28 9.36 -18.45 -10.24
CA PHE A 28 10.16 -17.47 -10.98
C PHE A 28 11.41 -18.13 -11.58
N ILE A 29 11.47 -18.24 -12.91
CA ILE A 29 12.59 -18.86 -13.65
C ILE A 29 13.28 -17.79 -14.50
N GLY A 30 14.62 -17.85 -14.59
CA GLY A 30 15.39 -16.97 -15.46
C GLY A 30 16.87 -16.84 -15.06
N PRO A 31 17.70 -16.13 -15.85
CA PRO A 31 19.13 -15.96 -15.60
C PRO A 31 19.45 -15.32 -14.25
N ASN A 32 20.65 -15.54 -13.72
CA ASN A 32 21.08 -14.88 -12.48
C ASN A 32 20.97 -13.34 -12.61
N SER A 33 20.63 -12.69 -11.50
CA SER A 33 20.47 -11.23 -11.41
C SER A 33 19.32 -10.62 -12.23
N SER A 34 18.43 -11.42 -12.82
CA SER A 34 17.26 -10.94 -13.59
C SER A 34 16.12 -10.31 -12.77
N GLY A 35 16.31 -10.07 -11.46
CA GLY A 35 15.30 -9.46 -10.58
C GLY A 35 14.38 -10.44 -9.85
N LYS A 36 14.61 -11.76 -9.95
CA LYS A 36 13.79 -12.78 -9.26
C LYS A 36 13.72 -12.57 -7.74
N SER A 37 14.87 -12.36 -7.09
CA SER A 37 14.91 -12.10 -5.65
C SER A 37 14.24 -10.78 -5.28
N PHE A 38 14.35 -9.74 -6.14
CA PHE A 38 13.65 -8.47 -5.95
C PHE A 38 12.12 -8.68 -5.91
N ILE A 39 11.58 -9.45 -6.86
CA ILE A 39 10.14 -9.79 -6.89
C ILE A 39 9.73 -10.52 -5.60
N ALA A 40 10.52 -11.51 -5.16
CA ALA A 40 10.23 -12.26 -3.93
C ALA A 40 10.22 -11.34 -2.69
N HIS A 41 11.20 -10.44 -2.55
CA HIS A 41 11.23 -9.48 -1.45
C HIS A 41 10.05 -8.50 -1.48
N ILE A 42 9.64 -8.03 -2.66
CA ILE A 42 8.45 -7.19 -2.80
C ILE A 42 7.21 -7.95 -2.32
N ILE A 43 6.98 -9.17 -2.81
CA ILE A 43 5.84 -10.01 -2.40
C ILE A 43 5.84 -10.22 -0.87
N GLN A 44 7.01 -10.45 -0.27
CA GLN A 44 7.15 -10.57 1.18
C GLN A 44 6.76 -9.29 1.94
N CYS A 45 7.09 -8.11 1.41
CA CYS A 45 6.69 -6.83 2.00
C CYS A 45 5.16 -6.68 2.07
N PHE A 46 4.46 -7.16 1.03
CA PHE A 46 3.01 -7.20 0.99
C PHE A 46 2.45 -8.26 1.96
N ASN A 47 2.91 -9.51 1.89
CA ASN A 47 2.34 -10.59 2.72
C ASN A 47 2.51 -10.35 4.23
N SER A 48 3.53 -9.61 4.66
CA SER A 48 3.86 -9.39 6.08
C SER A 48 2.93 -8.42 6.85
N ARG A 49 1.76 -8.00 6.35
CA ARG A 49 0.79 -7.17 7.13
C ARG A 49 -0.70 -7.32 6.80
N PHE A 50 -1.11 -8.19 5.87
CA PHE A 50 -2.52 -8.25 5.43
C PHE A 50 -3.33 -9.39 6.03
N ASP A 51 -2.99 -9.80 7.25
CA ASP A 51 -3.70 -10.91 7.90
C ASP A 51 -5.11 -10.49 8.34
N ASN A 52 -5.34 -9.20 8.64
CA ASN A 52 -6.64 -8.67 9.05
C ASN A 52 -6.88 -7.22 8.62
N TYR A 53 -7.89 -6.99 7.77
CA TYR A 53 -8.31 -5.65 7.31
C TYR A 53 -8.81 -4.75 8.44
N GLY A 54 -9.34 -5.33 9.53
CA GLY A 54 -9.77 -4.57 10.71
C GLY A 54 -8.60 -3.93 11.46
N ASP A 55 -7.49 -4.64 11.58
CA ASP A 55 -6.28 -4.13 12.24
C ASP A 55 -5.64 -3.01 11.43
N MET A 56 -5.71 -3.08 10.10
CA MET A 56 -5.24 -2.00 9.23
C MET A 56 -6.07 -0.73 9.36
N PHE A 57 -7.40 -0.85 9.45
CA PHE A 57 -8.26 0.30 9.65
C PHE A 57 -8.02 0.93 11.03
N ASN A 58 -7.81 0.10 12.06
CA ASN A 58 -7.42 0.54 13.40
C ASN A 58 -6.01 1.16 13.44
N GLU A 59 -5.05 0.62 12.69
CA GLU A 59 -3.71 1.20 12.59
C GLU A 59 -3.78 2.56 11.89
N ALA A 60 -4.52 2.66 10.78
CA ALA A 60 -4.83 3.92 10.11
C ALA A 60 -5.55 4.92 11.04
N LEU A 61 -6.46 4.42 11.90
CA LEU A 61 -7.13 5.22 12.93
C LEU A 61 -6.15 5.85 13.91
N ASN A 62 -5.12 5.11 14.29
CA ASN A 62 -4.11 5.53 15.26
C ASN A 62 -2.88 6.20 14.60
N SER A 63 -2.82 6.26 13.26
CA SER A 63 -1.67 6.76 12.51
C SER A 63 -2.00 7.96 11.63
N THR A 64 -2.90 8.85 12.08
CA THR A 64 -3.27 10.09 11.35
C THR A 64 -2.07 11.00 11.05
N LYS A 65 -0.90 10.75 11.64
CA LYS A 65 0.36 11.45 11.35
C LYS A 65 0.74 11.53 9.86
N TYR A 66 0.19 10.67 9.00
CA TYR A 66 0.44 10.69 7.55
C TYR A 66 -0.67 11.37 6.73
N PHE A 67 -1.80 11.69 7.38
CA PHE A 67 -2.94 12.33 6.75
C PHE A 67 -2.65 13.83 6.66
N ASP A 68 -3.14 14.48 5.60
CA ASP A 68 -3.24 15.93 5.67
C ASP A 68 -4.36 16.33 6.64
N LYS A 69 -4.32 17.59 7.10
CA LYS A 69 -5.27 18.10 8.09
C LYS A 69 -6.74 17.87 7.67
N ARG A 70 -7.06 18.01 6.39
CA ARG A 70 -8.43 17.83 5.87
C ARG A 70 -8.83 16.36 5.88
N ALA A 71 -7.93 15.46 5.50
CA ALA A 71 -8.15 14.03 5.53
C ALA A 71 -8.34 13.55 6.98
N GLU A 72 -7.55 14.07 7.93
CA GLU A 72 -7.70 13.79 9.35
C GLU A 72 -9.07 14.25 9.89
N GLU A 73 -9.49 15.47 9.57
CA GLU A 73 -10.81 16.01 9.94
C GLU A 73 -11.96 15.16 9.37
N LEU A 74 -11.89 14.82 8.08
CA LEU A 74 -12.89 13.97 7.41
C LEU A 74 -12.93 12.56 8.02
N PHE A 75 -11.77 12.00 8.31
CA PHE A 75 -11.66 10.69 8.90
C PHE A 75 -12.25 10.64 10.31
N SER A 76 -11.96 11.64 11.15
CA SER A 76 -12.56 11.78 12.49
C SER A 76 -14.08 11.97 12.41
N LYS A 77 -14.57 12.79 11.48
CA LYS A 77 -16.01 12.94 11.21
C LYS A 77 -16.65 11.60 10.85
N PHE A 78 -16.03 10.81 9.97
CA PHE A 78 -16.58 9.54 9.52
C PHE A 78 -16.53 8.47 10.61
N SER A 79 -15.41 8.34 11.33
CA SER A 79 -15.26 7.37 12.41
C SER A 79 -16.28 7.60 13.53
N ASN A 80 -16.56 8.87 13.86
CA ASN A 80 -17.59 9.24 14.82
C ASN A 80 -19.00 8.90 14.32
N GLN A 81 -19.31 9.14 13.04
CA GLN A 81 -20.60 8.76 12.45
C GLN A 81 -20.82 7.24 12.47
N ILE A 82 -19.80 6.47 12.07
CA ILE A 82 -19.83 4.99 12.08
C ILE A 82 -20.01 4.48 13.51
N SER A 83 -19.22 4.99 14.45
CA SER A 83 -19.26 4.56 15.85
C SER A 83 -20.63 4.84 16.48
N LYS A 84 -21.23 5.99 16.18
CA LYS A 84 -22.58 6.34 16.61
C LYS A 84 -23.62 5.41 15.96
N TYR A 85 -23.53 5.20 14.66
CA TYR A 85 -24.45 4.34 13.92
C TYR A 85 -24.45 2.90 14.45
N ILE A 86 -23.28 2.31 14.68
CA ILE A 86 -23.14 0.95 15.22
C ILE A 86 -23.76 0.83 16.62
N LYS A 87 -23.57 1.85 17.48
CA LYS A 87 -24.21 1.89 18.81
C LYS A 87 -25.73 1.93 18.72
N ASP A 88 -26.24 2.75 17.80
CA ASP A 88 -27.67 3.00 17.67
C ASP A 88 -28.39 1.87 16.86
N ASN A 89 -27.66 1.13 16.03
CA ASN A 89 -28.20 0.10 15.11
C ASN A 89 -27.31 -1.17 15.14
N PRO A 90 -27.45 -2.03 16.17
CA PRO A 90 -26.59 -3.21 16.34
C PRO A 90 -26.79 -4.30 15.27
N SER A 91 -27.93 -4.29 14.57
CA SER A 91 -28.11 -5.08 13.34
C SER A 91 -27.96 -4.13 12.15
N LEU A 92 -26.91 -4.31 11.34
CA LEU A 92 -26.50 -3.44 10.21
C LEU A 92 -27.50 -3.46 9.03
N SER A 93 -28.80 -3.40 9.30
CA SER A 93 -29.91 -3.65 8.36
C SER A 93 -30.48 -2.39 7.70
N SER A 94 -30.12 -1.20 8.16
CA SER A 94 -30.49 0.08 7.54
C SER A 94 -29.30 0.76 6.86
N ASP A 95 -29.61 1.68 5.94
CA ASP A 95 -28.63 2.37 5.08
C ASP A 95 -27.76 3.30 5.95
N PRO A 96 -26.49 2.94 6.22
CA PRO A 96 -25.88 3.29 7.50
C PRO A 96 -25.30 4.70 7.58
N LEU A 97 -25.02 5.35 6.44
CA LEU A 97 -24.18 6.56 6.40
C LEU A 97 -24.54 7.45 5.21
N LYS A 98 -24.78 8.74 5.48
CA LYS A 98 -24.87 9.79 4.43
C LYS A 98 -23.50 10.45 4.28
N ILE A 99 -22.57 9.75 3.66
CA ILE A 99 -21.24 10.27 3.36
C ILE A 99 -21.18 10.74 1.90
N PRO A 100 -20.82 12.02 1.62
CA PRO A 100 -20.61 12.47 0.26
C PRO A 100 -19.47 11.69 -0.42
N VAL A 101 -19.70 11.22 -1.65
CA VAL A 101 -18.72 10.44 -2.42
C VAL A 101 -17.40 11.21 -2.62
N SER A 102 -17.46 12.53 -2.78
CA SER A 102 -16.29 13.40 -2.92
C SER A 102 -15.42 13.45 -1.66
N GLU A 103 -16.03 13.48 -0.47
CA GLU A 103 -15.31 13.45 0.81
C GLU A 103 -14.66 12.07 1.01
N LEU A 104 -15.39 11.00 0.71
CA LEU A 104 -14.85 9.63 0.76
C LEU A 104 -13.66 9.45 -0.18
N LYS A 105 -13.77 9.91 -1.42
CA LYS A 105 -12.68 9.86 -2.40
C LYS A 105 -11.46 10.63 -1.89
N TYR A 106 -11.64 11.84 -1.37
CA TYR A 106 -10.54 12.64 -0.82
C TYR A 106 -9.83 11.92 0.32
N LEU A 107 -10.59 11.34 1.26
CA LEU A 107 -10.05 10.59 2.38
C LEU A 107 -9.27 9.35 1.93
N ILE A 108 -9.78 8.63 0.94
CA ILE A 108 -9.08 7.48 0.36
C ILE A 108 -7.74 7.93 -0.22
N GLU A 109 -7.72 8.98 -1.05
CA GLU A 109 -6.52 9.45 -1.75
C GLU A 109 -5.48 10.08 -0.81
N ASN A 110 -5.92 10.93 0.12
CA ASN A 110 -5.04 11.79 0.92
C ASN A 110 -4.85 11.32 2.37
N GLY A 111 -5.60 10.30 2.79
CA GLY A 111 -5.43 9.64 4.08
C GLY A 111 -4.97 8.21 3.89
N ILE A 112 -5.90 7.33 3.52
CA ILE A 112 -5.71 5.88 3.52
C ILE A 112 -4.59 5.45 2.57
N LEU A 113 -4.64 5.84 1.29
CA LEU A 113 -3.65 5.45 0.29
C LEU A 113 -2.26 6.03 0.59
N LYS A 114 -2.22 7.29 1.05
CA LYS A 114 -0.97 7.94 1.44
C LYS A 114 -0.31 7.23 2.61
N TYR A 115 -1.09 6.90 3.65
CA TYR A 115 -0.62 6.11 4.77
C TYR A 115 -0.04 4.76 4.33
N PHE A 116 -0.76 4.03 3.48
CA PHE A 116 -0.25 2.77 2.95
C PHE A 116 1.05 2.95 2.19
N SER A 117 1.11 3.94 1.29
CA SER A 117 2.31 4.23 0.51
C SER A 117 3.55 4.45 1.39
N GLU A 118 3.42 5.25 2.46
CA GLU A 118 4.52 5.52 3.39
C GLU A 118 4.91 4.27 4.20
N LEU A 119 3.93 3.55 4.74
CA LEU A 119 4.18 2.32 5.50
C LEU A 119 4.85 1.23 4.65
N PHE A 120 4.45 1.11 3.39
CA PHE A 120 5.11 0.25 2.43
C PHE A 120 6.51 0.73 2.11
N GLY A 121 6.69 2.02 1.91
CA GLY A 121 8.01 2.62 1.71
C GLY A 121 8.97 2.28 2.85
N ASP A 122 8.54 2.41 4.10
CA ASP A 122 9.31 2.05 5.29
C ASP A 122 9.69 0.57 5.32
N LYS A 123 8.77 -0.32 4.94
CA LYS A 123 9.04 -1.75 4.85
C LYS A 123 10.05 -2.08 3.75
N ILE A 124 9.87 -1.50 2.57
CA ILE A 124 10.79 -1.71 1.44
C ILE A 124 12.19 -1.22 1.83
N LYS A 125 12.31 -0.03 2.43
CA LYS A 125 13.57 0.50 2.95
C LYS A 125 14.24 -0.49 3.90
N LYS A 126 13.49 -1.02 4.87
CA LYS A 126 14.01 -2.01 5.83
C LYS A 126 14.38 -3.34 5.17
N GLN A 127 13.57 -3.82 4.23
CA GLN A 127 13.77 -5.12 3.57
C GLN A 127 15.00 -5.12 2.65
N PHE A 128 15.30 -3.99 2.04
CA PHE A 128 16.44 -3.81 1.14
C PHE A 128 17.63 -3.10 1.80
N ASP A 129 17.51 -2.76 3.09
CA ASP A 129 18.52 -2.03 3.87
C ASP A 129 19.00 -0.72 3.20
N VAL A 130 18.04 0.10 2.77
CA VAL A 130 18.30 1.41 2.14
C VAL A 130 17.74 2.55 2.97
N LYS A 131 18.38 3.72 2.91
CA LYS A 131 17.90 4.92 3.61
C LYS A 131 16.77 5.59 2.84
N ASN A 132 16.87 5.63 1.50
CA ASN A 132 15.90 6.24 0.62
C ASN A 132 15.43 5.27 -0.46
N LEU A 133 14.15 5.36 -0.85
CA LEU A 133 13.61 4.53 -1.93
C LEU A 133 14.27 4.83 -3.29
N ASP A 134 14.76 6.06 -3.49
CA ASP A 134 15.47 6.47 -4.71
C ASP A 134 16.73 5.63 -4.98
N GLU A 135 17.33 5.04 -3.94
CA GLU A 135 18.47 4.12 -4.06
C GLU A 135 18.08 2.83 -4.80
N LEU A 136 16.78 2.50 -4.80
CA LEU A 136 16.22 1.35 -5.51
C LEU A 136 15.65 1.73 -6.88
N ILE A 137 15.54 3.02 -7.21
CA ILE A 137 15.03 3.47 -8.51
C ILE A 137 16.14 3.40 -9.55
N GLN A 138 15.94 2.57 -10.57
CA GLN A 138 16.74 2.68 -11.79
C GLN A 138 16.23 3.84 -12.63
N PHE A 139 16.85 5.01 -12.48
CA PHE A 139 16.75 6.04 -13.50
C PHE A 139 17.19 5.43 -14.83
N LYS A 140 16.50 5.75 -15.94
CA LYS A 140 16.98 5.44 -17.29
C LYS A 140 18.43 5.89 -17.37
N LYS A 141 19.39 4.95 -17.25
CA LYS A 141 20.79 5.20 -17.58
C LYS A 141 20.84 5.46 -19.10
N ILE A 142 20.54 6.68 -19.51
CA ILE A 142 21.26 7.29 -20.63
C ILE A 142 22.58 7.77 -20.02
N THR A 143 23.43 6.82 -19.65
CA THR A 143 24.85 7.10 -19.41
C THR A 143 25.60 6.30 -20.44
N LEU A 144 25.62 6.84 -21.66
CA LEU A 144 26.74 6.66 -22.57
C LEU A 144 27.98 7.17 -21.81
N LYS A 145 28.72 6.25 -21.19
CA LYS A 145 30.15 6.50 -20.95
C LYS A 145 30.86 6.07 -22.23
N LEU A 146 31.13 7.04 -23.09
CA LEU A 146 32.18 6.92 -24.08
C LEU A 146 33.48 7.42 -23.46
N LYS A 147 34.50 6.57 -23.59
CA LYS A 147 35.90 6.63 -23.13
C LYS A 147 36.14 6.22 -21.69
#